data_AF-A0AB35UQ49-F1
#
_entry.id   AF-A0AB35UQ49-F1
#
_cell.length_a   1.000
_cell.length_b   1.000
_cell.length_c   1.000
_cell.angle_alpha   90.00
_cell.angle_beta   90.00
_cell.angle_gamma   90.00
#
_symmetry.space_group_name_H-M   'P 1'
#
loop_
_entity.id
_entity.type
_entity.pdbx_description
1 polymer ?
#
loop_
_entity_poly.entity_id
_entity_poly.type
_entity_poly.pdbx_seq_one_letter_code
_entity_poly.pdbx_strand_id
1 'polypeptide(L)'
;MGKPYVRLDKDNAVVLLVDHQTGLLSLVRDIDPDKFKNNVLALAAAAKYFNLPTILTTSFEEGPNGPLVPELKEMFPDAPYIARPGQINAWDNEDFVKAVKATGKKQI
;
A
#
# COMPACT_ATOMS: atom_id res chain seq x y z
N MET A 1 -9.30 30.24 17.62
CA MET A 1 -9.23 29.71 16.24
C MET A 1 -9.45 28.21 16.30
N GLY A 2 -10.33 27.65 15.46
CA GLY A 2 -10.61 26.20 15.43
C GLY A 2 -9.50 25.40 14.73
N LYS A 3 -9.53 24.07 14.86
CA LYS A 3 -8.63 23.20 14.08
C LYS A 3 -8.97 23.32 12.58
N PRO A 4 -7.97 23.51 11.70
CA PRO A 4 -8.22 23.59 10.26
C PRO A 4 -8.69 22.25 9.71
N TYR A 5 -9.60 22.28 8.72
CA TYR A 5 -10.01 21.09 7.99
C TYR A 5 -8.97 20.75 6.91
N VAL A 6 -8.13 19.75 7.19
CA VAL A 6 -7.13 19.24 6.24
C VAL A 6 -7.76 18.10 5.44
N ARG A 7 -8.36 18.43 4.29
CA ARG A 7 -8.93 17.44 3.37
C ARG A 7 -7.87 16.84 2.46
N LEU A 8 -8.17 15.66 1.90
CA LEU A 8 -7.34 15.05 0.85
C LEU A 8 -7.27 15.96 -0.39
N ASP A 9 -6.09 16.00 -0.98
CA ASP A 9 -5.76 16.71 -2.20
C ASP A 9 -5.04 15.74 -3.15
N LYS A 10 -5.67 15.43 -4.28
CA LYS A 10 -5.15 14.49 -5.28
C LYS A 10 -3.76 14.87 -5.78
N ASP A 11 -3.40 16.16 -5.77
CA ASP A 11 -2.11 16.62 -6.28
C ASP A 11 -1.01 16.54 -5.19
N ASN A 12 -1.39 16.27 -3.94
CA ASN A 12 -0.49 16.24 -2.78
C ASN A 12 -0.54 14.92 -1.98
N ALA A 13 -1.20 13.88 -2.52
CA ALA A 13 -1.34 12.57 -1.88
C ALA A 13 -0.54 11.46 -2.58
N VAL A 14 -0.10 10.48 -1.79
CA VAL A 14 0.48 9.19 -2.19
C VAL A 14 -0.33 8.06 -1.54
N VAL A 15 -0.41 6.89 -2.17
CA VAL A 15 -1.05 5.68 -1.60
C VAL A 15 0.03 4.64 -1.30
N LEU A 16 0.01 4.09 -0.09
CA LEU A 16 0.91 3.02 0.34
C LEU A 16 0.11 1.73 0.54
N LEU A 17 0.40 0.70 -0.26
CA LEU A 17 -0.22 -0.63 -0.11
C LEU A 17 0.76 -1.55 0.59
N VAL A 18 0.54 -1.73 1.89
CA VAL A 18 1.44 -2.46 2.78
C VAL A 18 0.91 -3.88 3.00
N ASP A 19 1.70 -4.87 2.62
CA ASP A 19 1.61 -6.26 3.07
C ASP A 19 0.25 -6.97 2.80
N HIS A 20 -0.41 -6.64 1.68
CA HIS A 20 -1.59 -7.36 1.20
C HIS A 20 -1.19 -8.70 0.56
N GLN A 21 -0.59 -9.57 1.37
CA GLN A 21 0.02 -10.84 0.94
C GLN A 21 -0.90 -12.02 1.23
N THR A 22 -0.89 -13.03 0.36
CA THR A 22 -1.87 -14.13 0.41
C THR A 22 -1.90 -14.88 1.75
N GLY A 23 -0.74 -15.06 2.40
CA GLY A 23 -0.65 -15.69 3.72
C GLY A 23 -1.23 -14.80 4.82
N LEU A 24 -0.88 -13.51 4.83
CA LEU A 24 -1.38 -12.55 5.82
C LEU A 24 -2.89 -12.29 5.69
N LEU A 25 -3.43 -12.31 4.47
CA LEU A 25 -4.87 -12.17 4.25
C LEU A 25 -5.70 -13.25 4.95
N SER A 26 -5.15 -14.46 5.13
CA SER A 26 -5.82 -15.55 5.85
C SER A 26 -6.01 -15.29 7.35
N LEU A 27 -5.25 -14.32 7.88
CA LEU A 27 -5.28 -13.89 9.29
C LEU A 27 -6.32 -12.79 9.54
N VAL A 28 -6.83 -12.13 8.48
CA VAL A 28 -7.89 -11.13 8.59
C VAL A 28 -9.21 -11.86 8.89
N ARG A 29 -9.84 -11.51 10.02
CA ARG A 29 -11.06 -12.19 10.54
C ARG A 29 -12.14 -11.23 11.00
N ASP A 30 -11.85 -9.94 11.04
CA ASP A 30 -12.76 -8.86 11.41
C ASP A 30 -13.63 -8.38 10.24
N ILE A 31 -13.24 -8.72 9.00
CA ILE A 31 -13.98 -8.42 7.77
C ILE A 31 -14.11 -9.71 6.95
N ASP A 32 -15.29 -9.91 6.36
CA ASP A 32 -15.54 -11.00 5.42
C ASP A 32 -14.51 -10.99 4.26
N PRO A 33 -13.93 -12.14 3.87
CA PRO A 33 -12.84 -12.19 2.88
C PRO A 33 -13.16 -11.57 1.52
N ASP A 34 -14.38 -11.78 1.00
CA ASP A 34 -14.77 -11.26 -0.31
C ASP A 34 -14.93 -9.75 -0.26
N LYS A 35 -15.56 -9.25 0.82
CA LYS A 35 -15.68 -7.82 1.08
C LYS A 35 -14.31 -7.17 1.28
N PHE A 36 -13.41 -7.82 2.02
CA PHE A 36 -12.06 -7.32 2.25
C PHE A 36 -11.30 -7.18 0.93
N LYS A 37 -11.26 -8.24 0.13
CA LYS A 37 -10.62 -8.23 -1.19
C LYS A 37 -11.19 -7.13 -2.08
N ASN A 38 -12.52 -7.02 -2.17
CA ASN A 38 -13.18 -5.99 -2.96
C ASN A 38 -12.78 -4.57 -2.51
N ASN A 39 -12.70 -4.30 -1.21
CA ASN A 39 -12.35 -2.98 -0.69
C ASN A 39 -10.89 -2.61 -1.00
N VAL A 40 -9.96 -3.56 -0.89
CA VAL A 40 -8.55 -3.37 -1.25
C VAL A 40 -8.42 -3.01 -2.73
N LEU A 41 -9.10 -3.77 -3.61
CA LEU A 41 -9.11 -3.50 -5.04
C LEU A 41 -9.79 -2.17 -5.38
N ALA A 42 -10.83 -1.77 -4.63
CA ALA A 42 -11.47 -0.47 -4.80
C ALA A 42 -10.53 0.69 -4.42
N LEU A 43 -9.75 0.57 -3.34
CA LEU A 43 -8.73 1.56 -2.98
C LEU A 43 -7.64 1.65 -4.05
N ALA A 44 -7.13 0.51 -4.52
CA ALA A 44 -6.17 0.45 -5.62
C ALA A 44 -6.73 1.08 -6.90
N ALA A 45 -7.99 0.81 -7.23
CA ALA A 45 -8.65 1.37 -8.42
C ALA A 45 -8.81 2.89 -8.30
N ALA A 46 -9.14 3.39 -7.11
CA ALA A 46 -9.21 4.83 -6.86
C ALA A 46 -7.84 5.50 -7.00
N ALA A 47 -6.79 4.91 -6.42
CA ALA A 47 -5.42 5.42 -6.55
C ALA A 47 -4.99 5.52 -8.02
N LYS A 48 -5.27 4.48 -8.81
CA LYS A 48 -5.03 4.46 -10.26
C LYS A 48 -5.87 5.50 -11.00
N TYR A 49 -7.16 5.62 -10.70
CA TYR A 49 -8.07 6.57 -11.35
C TYR A 49 -7.64 8.03 -11.16
N PHE A 50 -7.18 8.39 -9.95
CA PHE A 50 -6.68 9.73 -9.65
C PHE A 50 -5.21 9.96 -10.03
N ASN A 51 -4.54 8.95 -10.61
CA ASN A 51 -3.11 8.97 -10.92
C ASN A 51 -2.23 9.31 -9.70
N LEU A 52 -2.59 8.78 -8.52
CA LEU A 52 -1.80 8.97 -7.32
C LEU A 52 -0.53 8.12 -7.39
N PRO A 53 0.65 8.67 -7.02
CA PRO A 53 1.82 7.84 -6.78
C PRO A 53 1.44 6.72 -5.82
N THR A 54 1.76 5.49 -6.19
CA THR A 54 1.43 4.30 -5.40
C THR A 54 2.70 3.53 -5.14
N ILE A 55 2.89 3.08 -3.90
CA ILE A 55 4.05 2.27 -3.48
C ILE A 55 3.53 0.94 -2.95
N LEU A 56 4.11 -0.15 -3.44
CA LEU A 56 3.81 -1.50 -3.00
C LEU A 56 4.95 -1.98 -2.10
N THR A 57 4.60 -2.61 -0.98
CA THR A 57 5.60 -3.24 -0.12
C THR A 57 5.07 -4.53 0.50
N THR A 58 5.97 -5.48 0.73
CA THR A 58 5.68 -6.77 1.35
C THR A 58 6.64 -7.04 2.50
N SER A 59 6.25 -7.93 3.40
CA SER A 59 7.07 -8.43 4.50
C SER A 59 7.32 -9.92 4.31
N PHE A 60 8.59 -10.31 4.17
CA PHE A 60 9.04 -11.70 4.09
C PHE A 60 8.22 -12.55 3.10
N GLU A 61 8.11 -12.09 1.85
CA GLU A 61 7.19 -12.65 0.85
C GLU A 61 7.54 -14.06 0.35
N GLU A 62 8.80 -14.47 0.48
CA GLU A 62 9.25 -15.83 0.19
C GLU A 62 8.94 -16.81 1.33
N GLY A 63 8.47 -16.30 2.47
CA GLY A 63 8.12 -17.06 3.66
C GLY A 63 6.63 -17.35 3.79
N PRO A 64 6.14 -17.65 5.01
CA PRO A 64 4.73 -18.00 5.26
C PRO A 64 3.76 -16.84 5.00
N ASN A 65 4.25 -15.60 4.91
CA ASN A 65 3.43 -14.44 4.55
C ASN A 65 2.97 -14.51 3.09
N GLY A 66 3.74 -15.19 2.22
CA GLY A 66 3.42 -15.39 0.81
C GLY A 66 3.57 -14.14 -0.06
N PRO A 67 3.31 -14.25 -1.37
CA PRO A 67 3.42 -13.14 -2.31
C PRO A 67 2.34 -12.08 -2.08
N LEU A 68 2.59 -10.85 -2.55
CA LEU A 68 1.53 -9.84 -2.72
C LEU A 68 0.44 -10.39 -3.65
N VAL A 69 -0.82 -10.03 -3.39
CA VAL A 69 -1.92 -10.40 -4.29
C VAL A 69 -1.62 -9.97 -5.75
N PRO A 70 -1.80 -10.86 -6.74
CA PRO A 70 -1.42 -10.59 -8.13
C PRO A 70 -2.07 -9.33 -8.71
N GLU A 71 -3.33 -9.08 -8.36
CA GLU A 71 -4.11 -7.96 -8.88
C GLU A 71 -3.43 -6.60 -8.59
N LEU A 72 -2.78 -6.45 -7.42
CA LEU A 72 -2.07 -5.21 -7.10
C LEU A 72 -0.81 -5.02 -7.96
N LYS A 73 -0.07 -6.11 -8.25
CA LYS A 73 1.08 -6.07 -9.16
C LYS A 73 0.66 -5.76 -10.59
N GLU A 74 -0.45 -6.34 -11.05
CA GLU A 74 -1.00 -6.10 -12.39
C GLU A 74 -1.56 -4.68 -12.55
N MET A 75 -2.17 -4.11 -11.51
CA MET A 75 -2.69 -2.75 -11.54
C MET A 75 -1.58 -1.69 -11.57
N PHE A 76 -0.44 -1.98 -10.93
CA PHE A 76 0.69 -1.07 -10.76
C PHE A 76 2.04 -1.71 -11.14
N PRO A 77 2.25 -2.09 -12.42
CA PRO A 77 3.46 -2.79 -12.85
C PRO A 77 4.73 -1.94 -12.70
N ASP A 78 4.58 -0.61 -12.76
CA ASP A 78 5.70 0.35 -12.71
C ASP A 78 5.85 1.03 -11.34
N ALA A 79 5.00 0.68 -10.36
CA ALA A 79 5.11 1.26 -9.02
C ALA A 79 6.37 0.74 -8.30
N PRO A 80 7.02 1.56 -7.46
CA PRO A 80 8.06 1.07 -6.57
C PRO A 80 7.55 -0.12 -5.75
N TYR A 81 8.25 -1.25 -5.89
CA TYR A 81 7.96 -2.48 -5.17
C TYR A 81 9.10 -2.81 -4.21
N ILE A 82 8.82 -2.72 -2.90
CA ILE A 82 9.84 -2.93 -1.86
C ILE A 82 9.52 -4.22 -1.10
N ALA A 83 10.21 -5.30 -1.43
CA ALA A 83 10.16 -6.56 -0.68
C ALA A 83 11.06 -6.47 0.55
N ARG A 84 10.46 -6.34 1.75
CA ARG A 84 11.22 -6.22 3.00
C ARG A 84 11.58 -7.62 3.52
N PRO A 85 12.85 -7.94 3.79
CA PRO A 85 13.27 -9.28 4.20
C PRO A 85 12.82 -9.66 5.62
N GLY A 86 12.45 -8.68 6.45
CA GLY A 86 11.97 -8.96 7.81
C GLY A 86 11.58 -7.75 8.66
N GLN A 87 11.77 -6.51 8.16
CA GLN A 87 11.30 -5.33 8.87
C GLN A 87 9.76 -5.32 8.93
N ILE A 88 9.22 -5.49 10.13
CA ILE A 88 7.78 -5.45 10.38
C ILE A 88 7.26 -4.04 10.08
N ASN A 89 7.87 -3.02 10.68
CA ASN A 89 7.58 -1.64 10.38
C ASN A 89 8.24 -1.25 9.06
N ALA A 90 7.42 -0.92 8.04
CA ALA A 90 7.92 -0.49 6.73
C ALA A 90 8.78 0.77 6.81
N TRP A 91 8.56 1.63 7.81
CA TRP A 91 9.33 2.86 7.99
C TRP A 91 10.77 2.63 8.47
N ASP A 92 11.09 1.44 8.97
CA ASP A 92 12.46 1.06 9.32
C ASP A 92 13.27 0.58 8.09
N ASN A 93 12.62 0.44 6.94
CA ASN A 93 13.28 0.14 5.67
C ASN A 93 13.60 1.45 4.92
N GLU A 94 14.90 1.69 4.69
CA GLU A 94 15.35 2.93 4.06
C GLU A 94 14.83 3.09 2.63
N ASP A 95 14.73 2.01 1.86
CA ASP A 95 14.28 2.07 0.47
C ASP A 95 12.80 2.43 0.38
N PHE A 96 11.99 1.91 1.31
CA PHE A 96 10.59 2.30 1.47
C PHE A 96 10.48 3.80 1.79
N VAL A 97 11.20 4.30 2.79
CA VAL A 97 11.17 5.72 3.16
C VAL A 97 11.69 6.61 2.03
N LYS A 98 12.74 6.19 1.31
CA LYS A 98 13.26 6.90 0.13
C LYS A 98 12.21 6.95 -0.98
N ALA A 99 11.53 5.84 -1.27
CA ALA A 99 10.46 5.80 -2.27
C ALA A 99 9.30 6.75 -1.90
N VAL A 100 8.86 6.73 -0.63
CA VAL A 100 7.81 7.65 -0.15
C VAL A 100 8.24 9.10 -0.31
N LYS A 101 9.45 9.46 0.13
CA LYS A 101 9.98 10.82 0.02
C LYS A 101 10.16 11.26 -1.45
N ALA A 102 10.55 10.35 -2.34
CA ALA A 102 10.71 10.63 -3.76
C ALA A 102 9.41 11.05 -4.45
N THR A 103 8.24 10.69 -3.89
CA THR A 103 6.94 11.15 -4.41
C THR A 103 6.71 12.66 -4.24
N GLY A 104 7.41 13.29 -3.30
CA GLY A 104 7.22 14.71 -2.93
C GLY A 104 5.86 15.02 -2.31
N LYS A 105 5.05 14.01 -1.98
CA LYS A 105 3.69 14.16 -1.44
C LYS A 105 3.72 14.36 0.08
N LYS A 106 2.77 15.13 0.60
CA LYS A 106 2.65 15.39 2.05
C LYS A 106 1.54 14.60 2.72
N GLN A 107 0.58 14.11 1.96
CA GLN A 107 -0.54 13.29 2.45
C GLN A 107 -0.29 11.84 2.07
N ILE A 108 -0.43 10.94 3.03
CA ILE A 108 -0.19 9.51 2.92
C ILE A 108 -1.49 8.79 3.29
#